data_AF-A0AB74LVU3-F1
#
_entry.id   AF-A0AB74LVU3-F1
#
_cell.length_a   1.000
_cell.length_b   1.000
_cell.length_c   1.000
_cell.angle_alpha   90.00
_cell.angle_beta   90.00
_cell.angle_gamma   90.00
#
_symmetry.space_group_name_H-M   'P 1'
#
loop_
_entity.id
_entity.type
_entity.pdbx_description
1 polymer ?
#
loop_
_entity_poly.entity_id
_entity_poly.type
_entity_poly.pdbx_seq_one_letter_code
_entity_poly.pdbx_strand_id
1 'polypeptide(L)'
;MKHACIPDFSTYLPSRTPIAHPTPADPIHAAIQRHCAALDNYRTAPSLITNNEVDAAFDALVVTACASRVGAMALLAHLRTFLTEEADFADGWWPSFQMAHARAADLQLLLGGGMPPTAIPPAFPSGRMVPAAVVHMQAPQPMPLHLHVIHGVGAANELISAIAIFGASAWLVGLATTL
;
A
#
# COMPACT_ATOMS: atom_id res chain seq x y z
N MET A 1 -12.53 -31.51 -62.72
CA MET A 1 -12.70 -30.84 -61.41
C MET A 1 -11.99 -31.69 -60.38
N LYS A 2 -10.83 -31.21 -59.86
CA LYS A 2 -10.01 -31.94 -58.88
C LYS A 2 -10.39 -31.41 -57.49
N HIS A 3 -10.96 -32.26 -56.65
CA HIS A 3 -11.22 -31.93 -55.26
C HIS A 3 -9.89 -31.89 -54.50
N ALA A 4 -9.59 -30.75 -53.87
CA ALA A 4 -8.47 -30.62 -52.95
C ALA A 4 -8.81 -31.39 -51.66
N CYS A 5 -7.99 -32.38 -51.33
CA CYS A 5 -8.05 -33.09 -50.06
C CYS A 5 -7.41 -32.19 -48.99
N ILE A 6 -8.20 -31.75 -48.02
CA ILE A 6 -7.71 -31.02 -46.84
C ILE A 6 -7.05 -32.07 -45.93
N PRO A 7 -5.75 -31.95 -45.58
CA PRO A 7 -5.14 -32.88 -44.64
C PRO A 7 -5.74 -32.68 -43.24
N ASP A 8 -6.09 -33.80 -42.61
CA ASP A 8 -6.55 -33.85 -41.22
C ASP A 8 -5.34 -33.65 -40.29
N PHE A 9 -5.36 -32.57 -39.49
CA PHE A 9 -4.34 -32.24 -38.51
C PHE A 9 -4.63 -32.83 -37.12
N SER A 10 -5.67 -33.66 -36.97
CA SER A 10 -6.11 -34.18 -35.65
C SER A 10 -5.21 -35.27 -35.06
N THR A 11 -4.21 -35.77 -35.78
CA THR A 11 -3.43 -36.96 -35.34
C THR A 11 -2.07 -36.68 -34.70
N TYR A 12 -1.67 -35.42 -34.49
CA TYR A 12 -0.42 -35.07 -33.81
C TYR A 12 -0.58 -33.94 -32.80
N LEU A 13 -1.47 -34.11 -31.82
CA LEU A 13 -1.22 -33.49 -30.52
C LEU A 13 -0.69 -34.59 -29.60
N PRO A 14 0.63 -34.67 -29.34
CA PRO A 14 1.11 -35.54 -28.28
C PRO A 14 0.35 -35.17 -27.01
N SER A 15 -0.17 -36.18 -26.31
CA SER A 15 -0.75 -36.04 -24.98
C SER A 15 0.26 -35.30 -24.11
N ARG A 16 0.11 -33.99 -24.02
CA ARG A 16 0.95 -33.13 -23.21
C ARG A 16 0.49 -33.39 -21.79
N THR A 17 1.11 -34.37 -21.12
CA THR A 17 1.09 -34.44 -19.67
C THR A 17 1.44 -33.03 -19.21
N PRO A 18 0.54 -32.32 -18.49
CA PRO A 18 0.90 -31.02 -17.96
C PRO A 18 2.08 -31.27 -17.03
N ILE A 19 3.28 -30.91 -17.48
CA ILE A 19 4.43 -30.78 -16.61
C ILE A 19 3.98 -29.70 -15.64
N ALA A 20 3.58 -30.12 -14.43
CA ALA A 20 3.27 -29.23 -13.34
C ALA A 20 4.58 -28.56 -12.96
N HIS A 21 4.94 -27.49 -13.67
CA HIS A 21 5.95 -26.58 -13.19
C HIS A 21 5.40 -26.01 -11.88
N PRO A 22 6.12 -26.16 -10.76
CA PRO A 22 5.71 -25.53 -9.52
C PRO A 22 5.57 -24.04 -9.81
N THR A 23 4.37 -23.51 -9.68
CA THR A 23 4.14 -22.08 -9.87
C THR A 23 5.02 -21.37 -8.85
N PRO A 24 5.95 -20.50 -9.27
CA PRO A 24 6.79 -19.78 -8.32
C PRO A 24 5.90 -19.02 -7.34
N ALA A 25 6.25 -19.08 -6.05
CA ALA A 25 5.53 -18.36 -5.01
C ALA A 25 5.48 -16.85 -5.33
N ASP A 26 4.36 -16.20 -5.02
CA ASP A 26 4.20 -14.77 -5.25
C ASP A 26 5.24 -14.00 -4.41
N PRO A 27 6.13 -13.20 -5.03
CA PRO A 27 7.22 -12.52 -4.33
C PRO A 27 6.72 -11.59 -3.22
N ILE A 28 5.46 -11.14 -3.31
CA ILE A 28 4.88 -10.25 -2.30
C ILE A 28 4.78 -10.89 -0.91
N HIS A 29 4.61 -12.21 -0.82
CA HIS A 29 4.55 -12.88 0.48
C HIS A 29 5.90 -12.81 1.22
N ALA A 30 7.01 -12.96 0.49
CA ALA A 30 8.34 -12.81 1.07
C ALA A 30 8.62 -11.36 1.50
N ALA A 31 8.14 -10.38 0.72
CA ALA A 31 8.28 -8.97 1.08
C ALA A 31 7.48 -8.62 2.35
N ILE A 32 6.23 -9.10 2.47
CA ILE A 32 5.41 -8.92 3.68
C ILE A 32 6.12 -9.51 4.90
N GLN A 33 6.62 -10.75 4.80
CA GLN A 33 7.35 -11.40 5.88
C GLN A 33 8.60 -10.62 6.30
N ARG A 34 9.37 -10.11 5.34
CA ARG A 34 10.56 -9.30 5.62
C ARG A 34 10.22 -8.01 6.37
N HIS A 35 9.16 -7.32 5.96
CA HIS A 35 8.71 -6.11 6.64
C HIS A 35 8.22 -6.40 8.07
N CYS A 36 7.42 -7.47 8.27
CA CYS A 36 7.02 -7.88 9.62
C CYS A 36 8.21 -8.22 10.51
N ALA A 37 9.20 -8.96 9.98
CA ALA A 37 10.41 -9.29 10.72
C ALA A 37 11.24 -8.04 11.10
N ALA A 38 11.32 -7.06 10.21
CA ALA A 38 11.98 -5.78 10.51
C ALA A 38 11.24 -5.00 11.60
N LEU A 39 9.90 -4.94 11.54
CA LEU A 39 9.07 -4.30 12.57
C LEU A 39 9.23 -4.98 13.93
N ASP A 40 9.22 -6.31 13.97
CA ASP A 40 9.41 -7.06 15.22
C ASP A 40 10.81 -6.80 15.82
N ASN A 41 11.85 -6.70 14.98
CA ASN A 41 13.20 -6.35 15.41
C ASN A 41 13.24 -4.93 15.99
N TYR A 42 12.65 -3.95 15.30
CA TYR A 42 12.55 -2.57 15.78
C TYR A 42 11.79 -2.47 17.10
N ARG A 43 10.65 -3.17 17.24
CA ARG A 43 9.84 -3.20 18.47
C ARG A 43 10.61 -3.82 19.65
N THR A 44 11.45 -4.82 19.39
CA THR A 44 12.25 -5.49 20.43
C THR A 44 13.48 -4.66 20.84
N ALA A 45 14.12 -3.99 19.88
CA ALA A 45 15.34 -3.20 20.09
C ALA A 45 15.32 -1.90 19.25
N PRO A 46 14.61 -0.85 19.72
CA PRO A 46 14.52 0.40 18.98
C PRO A 46 15.88 1.10 18.86
N SER A 47 16.30 1.37 17.62
CA SER A 47 17.54 2.08 17.31
C SER A 47 17.45 2.70 15.92
N LEU A 48 18.40 3.57 15.58
CA LEU A 48 18.49 4.12 14.22
C LEU A 48 18.70 3.02 13.16
N ILE A 49 19.45 1.96 13.51
CA ILE A 49 19.73 0.85 12.58
C ILE A 49 18.44 0.06 12.31
N THR A 50 17.72 -0.34 13.36
CA THR A 50 16.49 -1.11 13.23
C THR A 50 15.37 -0.29 12.59
N ASN A 51 15.33 1.03 12.80
CA ASN A 51 14.42 1.93 12.07
C ASN A 51 14.74 1.96 10.56
N ASN A 52 16.00 2.15 10.18
CA ASN A 52 16.41 2.10 8.77
C ASN A 52 16.10 0.75 8.10
N GLU A 53 16.17 -0.36 8.85
CA GLU A 53 15.79 -1.69 8.35
C GLU A 53 14.28 -1.79 8.07
N VAL A 54 13.45 -1.21 8.93
CA VAL A 54 12.00 -1.13 8.70
C VAL A 54 11.71 -0.30 7.46
N ASP A 55 12.32 0.88 7.33
CA ASP A 55 12.13 1.77 6.18
C ASP A 55 12.53 1.07 4.87
N ALA A 56 13.71 0.46 4.84
CA ALA A 56 14.20 -0.27 3.67
C ALA A 56 13.31 -1.48 3.31
N ALA A 57 12.80 -2.19 4.32
CA ALA A 57 11.87 -3.31 4.09
C ALA A 57 10.50 -2.82 3.61
N PHE A 58 10.03 -1.68 4.11
CA PHE A 58 8.77 -1.06 3.71
C PHE A 58 8.83 -0.54 2.27
N ASP A 59 9.90 0.17 1.91
CA ASP A 59 10.12 0.65 0.54
C ASP A 59 10.14 -0.51 -0.46
N ALA A 60 10.84 -1.59 -0.12
CA ALA A 60 10.83 -2.81 -0.92
C ALA A 60 9.42 -3.44 -1.02
N LEU A 61 8.66 -3.47 0.09
CA LEU A 61 7.30 -4.00 0.13
C LEU A 61 6.36 -3.26 -0.82
N VAL A 62 6.33 -1.92 -0.76
CA VAL A 62 5.37 -1.12 -1.54
C VAL A 62 5.62 -1.16 -3.04
N VAL A 63 6.88 -1.35 -3.47
CA VAL A 63 7.24 -1.48 -4.89
C VAL A 63 7.19 -2.92 -5.41
N THR A 64 7.09 -3.92 -4.53
CA THR A 64 7.05 -5.33 -4.95
C THR A 64 5.77 -5.61 -5.75
N ALA A 65 5.95 -6.19 -6.94
CA ALA A 65 4.84 -6.60 -7.79
C ALA A 65 4.11 -7.82 -7.21
N CYS A 66 2.78 -7.87 -7.34
CA CYS A 66 2.00 -9.06 -7.03
C CYS A 66 1.91 -9.94 -8.27
N ALA A 67 2.39 -11.19 -8.19
CA ALA A 67 2.29 -12.16 -9.28
C ALA A 67 0.90 -12.81 -9.39
N SER A 68 0.06 -12.64 -8.37
CA SER A 68 -1.26 -13.26 -8.27
C SER A 68 -2.29 -12.34 -7.62
N ARG A 69 -3.57 -12.63 -7.87
CA ARG A 69 -4.70 -11.95 -7.20
C ARG A 69 -4.68 -12.17 -5.69
N VAL A 70 -4.27 -13.36 -5.24
CA VAL A 70 -4.17 -13.70 -3.81
C VAL A 70 -3.08 -12.86 -3.13
N GLY A 71 -1.92 -12.70 -3.77
CA GLY A 71 -0.85 -11.83 -3.29
C GLY A 71 -1.28 -10.36 -3.21
N ALA A 72 -2.04 -9.87 -4.21
CA ALA A 72 -2.61 -8.52 -4.19
C ALA A 72 -3.58 -8.31 -3.01
N MET A 73 -4.45 -9.28 -2.71
CA MET A 73 -5.33 -9.22 -1.54
C MET A 73 -4.55 -9.23 -0.22
N ALA A 74 -3.49 -10.06 -0.13
CA ALA A 74 -2.65 -10.14 1.05
C ALA A 74 -1.92 -8.80 1.30
N LEU A 75 -1.37 -8.18 0.25
CA LEU A 75 -0.73 -6.87 0.35
C LEU A 75 -1.73 -5.78 0.77
N LEU A 76 -2.92 -5.77 0.18
CA LEU A 76 -3.95 -4.80 0.55
C LEU A 76 -4.35 -4.92 2.03
N ALA A 77 -4.54 -6.16 2.52
CA ALA A 77 -4.86 -6.40 3.92
C ALA A 77 -3.72 -5.90 4.84
N HIS A 78 -2.47 -6.24 4.51
CA HIS A 78 -1.28 -5.81 5.24
C HIS A 78 -1.15 -4.28 5.31
N LEU A 79 -1.28 -3.59 4.17
CA LEU A 79 -1.19 -2.12 4.11
C LEU A 79 -2.31 -1.44 4.90
N ARG A 80 -3.53 -2.00 4.90
CA ARG A 80 -4.63 -1.46 5.71
C ARG A 80 -4.38 -1.58 7.21
N THR A 81 -3.83 -2.71 7.65
CA THR A 81 -3.42 -2.89 9.04
C THR A 81 -2.34 -1.87 9.41
N PHE A 82 -1.27 -1.77 8.60
CA PHE A 82 -0.20 -0.81 8.80
C PHE A 82 -0.71 0.64 8.90
N LEU A 83 -1.53 1.08 7.95
CA LEU A 83 -2.09 2.43 7.94
C LEU A 83 -2.99 2.72 9.15
N THR A 84 -3.63 1.69 9.71
CA THR A 84 -4.46 1.84 10.91
C THR A 84 -3.60 1.91 12.17
N GLU A 85 -2.57 1.07 12.27
CA GLU A 85 -1.65 1.03 13.42
C GLU A 85 -0.77 2.28 13.51
N GLU A 86 -0.33 2.81 12.38
CA GLU A 86 0.63 3.93 12.31
C GLU A 86 -0.03 5.30 12.08
N ALA A 87 -1.36 5.40 12.15
CA ALA A 87 -2.10 6.63 11.87
C ALA A 87 -1.67 7.80 12.77
N ASP A 88 -1.40 7.53 14.05
CA ASP A 88 -0.96 8.54 15.02
C ASP A 88 0.45 9.06 14.76
N PHE A 89 1.24 8.34 13.95
CA PHE A 89 2.62 8.66 13.62
C PHE A 89 2.81 9.11 12.16
N ALA A 90 1.71 9.37 11.43
CA ALA A 90 1.74 9.65 9.99
C ALA A 90 2.72 10.77 9.59
N ASP A 91 2.86 11.81 10.42
CA ASP A 91 3.77 12.93 10.16
C ASP A 91 5.26 12.51 10.22
N GLY A 92 5.60 11.52 11.06
CA GLY A 92 6.97 11.00 11.20
C GLY A 92 7.37 10.03 10.10
N TRP A 93 6.40 9.44 9.40
CA TRP A 93 6.60 8.45 8.34
C TRP A 93 6.57 9.05 6.92
N TRP A 94 6.59 10.38 6.80
CA TRP A 94 6.59 11.02 5.50
C TRP A 94 7.93 10.80 4.75
N PRO A 95 7.94 10.40 3.46
CA PRO A 95 6.81 10.26 2.52
C PRO A 95 6.21 8.85 2.41
N SER A 96 6.79 7.84 3.06
CA SER A 96 6.44 6.43 2.91
C SER A 96 4.98 6.13 3.28
N PHE A 97 4.42 6.85 4.26
CA PHE A 97 3.01 6.71 4.63
C PHE A 97 2.04 6.99 3.46
N GLN A 98 2.34 7.99 2.61
CA GLN A 98 1.50 8.25 1.44
C GLN A 98 1.70 7.27 0.30
N MET A 99 2.90 6.75 0.14
CA MET A 99 3.15 5.66 -0.81
C MET A 99 2.30 4.43 -0.45
N ALA A 100 2.16 4.15 0.85
CA ALA A 100 1.27 3.11 1.37
C ALA A 100 -0.19 3.36 0.99
N HIS A 101 -0.69 4.58 1.21
CA HIS A 101 -2.06 4.98 0.85
C HIS A 101 -2.32 4.83 -0.66
N ALA A 102 -1.42 5.37 -1.49
CA ALA A 102 -1.53 5.27 -2.94
C ALA A 102 -1.54 3.81 -3.40
N ARG A 103 -0.61 3.01 -2.88
CA ARG A 103 -0.52 1.57 -3.21
C ARG A 103 -1.75 0.80 -2.77
N ALA A 104 -2.31 1.08 -1.59
CA ALA A 104 -3.54 0.46 -1.11
C ALA A 104 -4.75 0.83 -1.99
N ALA A 105 -4.84 2.09 -2.43
CA ALA A 105 -5.88 2.54 -3.35
C ALA A 105 -5.79 1.83 -4.72
N ASP A 106 -4.59 1.72 -5.28
CA ASP A 106 -4.34 1.02 -6.54
C ASP A 106 -4.76 -0.45 -6.47
N LEU A 107 -4.41 -1.14 -5.38
CA LEU A 107 -4.80 -2.53 -5.15
C LEU A 107 -6.31 -2.67 -4.99
N GLN A 108 -6.96 -1.73 -4.30
CA GLN A 108 -8.41 -1.74 -4.16
C GLN A 108 -9.14 -1.58 -5.50
N LEU A 109 -8.63 -0.70 -6.38
CA LEU A 109 -9.12 -0.56 -7.75
C LEU A 109 -8.90 -1.84 -8.56
N LEU A 110 -7.69 -2.41 -8.53
CA LEU A 110 -7.34 -3.66 -9.23
C LEU A 110 -8.22 -4.83 -8.80
N LEU A 111 -8.51 -4.94 -7.51
CA LEU A 111 -9.32 -6.02 -6.94
C LEU A 111 -10.83 -5.84 -7.16
N GLY A 112 -11.25 -4.68 -7.71
CA GLY A 112 -12.65 -4.36 -7.98
C GLY A 112 -13.45 -3.99 -6.72
N GLY A 113 -12.78 -3.64 -5.63
CA GLY A 113 -13.38 -3.43 -4.31
C GLY A 113 -13.88 -2.01 -4.03
N GLY A 114 -13.97 -1.13 -5.03
CA GLY A 114 -14.24 0.28 -4.72
C GLY A 114 -14.30 1.24 -5.88
N MET A 115 -14.78 0.84 -7.06
CA MET A 115 -15.55 1.85 -7.78
C MET A 115 -16.86 1.94 -6.97
N PRO A 116 -17.23 3.09 -6.36
CA PRO A 116 -18.66 3.34 -6.20
C PRO A 116 -19.27 3.05 -7.57
N PRO A 117 -20.51 2.58 -7.69
CA PRO A 117 -21.18 2.70 -8.97
C PRO A 117 -21.11 4.20 -9.29
N THR A 118 -20.10 4.62 -10.05
CA THR A 118 -20.13 5.82 -10.86
C THR A 118 -21.45 5.60 -11.52
N ALA A 119 -22.45 6.39 -11.14
CA ALA A 119 -23.74 6.37 -11.75
C ALA A 119 -23.39 6.58 -13.22
N ILE A 120 -23.26 5.49 -13.97
CA ILE A 120 -23.16 5.53 -15.42
C ILE A 120 -24.45 6.26 -15.70
N PRO A 121 -24.39 7.55 -16.11
CA PRO A 121 -25.61 8.29 -16.34
C PRO A 121 -26.39 7.40 -17.30
N PRO A 122 -27.61 6.94 -16.93
CA PRO A 122 -28.30 5.93 -17.70
C PRO A 122 -28.33 6.43 -19.15
N ALA A 123 -27.59 5.73 -20.01
CA ALA A 123 -27.51 6.09 -21.41
C ALA A 123 -28.89 5.73 -21.98
N PHE A 124 -29.81 6.70 -21.97
CA PHE A 124 -31.06 6.53 -22.66
C PHE A 124 -30.74 6.37 -24.16
N PRO A 125 -31.43 5.47 -24.86
CA PRO A 125 -31.21 5.21 -26.29
C PRO A 125 -31.46 6.43 -27.21
N SER A 126 -31.84 7.59 -26.66
CA SER A 126 -32.11 8.83 -27.39
C SER A 126 -30.93 9.81 -27.50
N GLY A 127 -29.72 9.47 -27.02
CA GLY A 127 -28.50 10.27 -27.29
C GLY A 127 -28.49 11.68 -26.69
N ARG A 128 -29.41 12.02 -25.78
CA ARG A 128 -29.42 13.31 -25.06
C ARG A 128 -28.73 13.15 -23.72
N MET A 129 -27.58 13.82 -23.55
CA MET A 129 -26.94 13.99 -22.25
C MET A 129 -27.80 14.92 -21.40
N VAL A 130 -28.22 14.48 -20.21
CA VAL A 130 -28.79 15.38 -19.20
C VAL A 130 -27.62 16.17 -18.59
N PRO A 131 -27.71 17.50 -18.44
CA PRO A 131 -26.69 18.25 -17.71
C PRO A 131 -26.52 17.63 -16.33
N ALA A 132 -25.26 17.42 -15.92
CA ALA A 132 -24.91 16.86 -14.63
C ALA A 132 -25.73 17.57 -13.54
N ALA A 133 -26.62 16.82 -12.90
CA ALA A 133 -27.32 17.33 -11.73
C ALA A 133 -26.23 17.65 -10.72
N VAL A 134 -26.09 18.95 -10.40
CA VAL A 134 -25.30 19.41 -9.28
C VAL A 134 -25.87 18.70 -8.06
N VAL A 135 -25.22 17.64 -7.62
CA VAL A 135 -25.49 17.03 -6.33
C VAL A 135 -25.15 18.12 -5.34
N HIS A 136 -26.18 18.76 -4.80
CA HIS A 136 -26.05 19.68 -3.70
C HIS A 136 -25.44 18.87 -2.56
N MET A 137 -24.17 19.13 -2.29
CA MET A 137 -23.39 18.48 -1.25
C MET A 137 -24.02 18.92 0.07
N GLN A 138 -24.99 18.13 0.55
CA GLN A 138 -25.59 18.31 1.86
C GLN A 138 -24.45 18.23 2.87
N ALA A 139 -24.18 19.36 3.55
CA ALA A 139 -23.15 19.42 4.58
C ALA A 139 -23.39 18.32 5.64
N PRO A 140 -22.34 17.63 6.10
CA PRO A 140 -22.47 16.64 7.16
C PRO A 140 -23.08 17.31 8.40
N GLN A 141 -24.20 16.76 8.87
CA GLN A 141 -24.79 17.18 10.14
C GLN A 141 -23.79 16.87 11.27
N PRO A 142 -23.50 17.81 12.18
CA PRO A 142 -22.61 17.56 13.30
C PRO A 142 -23.26 16.54 14.25
N MET A 143 -22.67 15.36 14.36
CA MET A 143 -23.04 14.43 15.43
C MET A 143 -22.52 14.95 16.78
N PRO A 144 -23.31 14.81 17.86
CA PRO A 144 -22.86 15.17 19.20
C PRO A 144 -21.72 14.24 19.65
N LEU A 145 -20.56 14.83 19.92
CA LEU A 145 -19.39 14.21 20.54
C LEU A 145 -19.74 13.76 21.96
N HIS A 146 -19.97 12.45 22.15
CA HIS A 146 -19.81 11.83 23.46
C HIS A 146 -18.32 11.69 23.74
N LEU A 147 -17.76 12.72 24.39
CA LEU A 147 -16.40 12.74 24.91
C LEU A 147 -16.27 11.67 26.01
N HIS A 148 -15.77 10.48 25.65
CA HIS A 148 -15.30 9.52 26.63
C HIS A 148 -13.89 9.95 27.06
N VAL A 149 -13.81 10.61 28.21
CA VAL A 149 -12.55 10.94 28.88
C VAL A 149 -11.93 9.63 29.36
N ILE A 150 -10.94 9.12 28.63
CA ILE A 150 -9.97 8.17 29.20
C ILE A 150 -8.72 8.99 29.55
N HIS A 151 -8.68 9.45 30.80
CA HIS A 151 -7.45 9.87 31.45
C HIS A 151 -6.62 8.62 31.76
N GLY A 152 -5.33 8.61 31.41
CA GLY A 152 -4.43 7.61 31.99
C GLY A 152 -3.06 7.41 31.35
N VAL A 153 -2.12 8.30 31.70
CA VAL A 153 -0.67 8.04 31.87
C VAL A 153 0.19 7.90 30.60
N GLY A 154 0.90 8.97 30.27
CA GLY A 154 2.03 8.93 29.32
C GLY A 154 2.79 10.25 29.10
N ALA A 155 2.66 11.25 29.97
CA ALA A 155 3.38 12.52 29.83
C ALA A 155 4.61 12.55 30.74
N ALA A 156 5.76 12.06 30.26
CA ALA A 156 7.06 12.28 30.93
C ALA A 156 8.35 12.05 30.09
N ASN A 157 8.33 12.03 28.75
CA ASN A 157 9.57 11.84 27.96
C ASN A 157 9.80 12.78 26.76
N GLU A 158 8.89 13.71 26.47
CA GLU A 158 8.94 14.56 25.26
C GLU A 158 9.90 15.77 25.32
N LEU A 159 10.55 16.08 26.46
CA LEU A 159 11.35 17.31 26.60
C LEU A 159 12.88 17.13 26.52
N ILE A 160 13.40 15.91 26.34
CA ILE A 160 14.86 15.68 26.27
C ILE A 160 15.36 15.45 24.83
N SER A 161 14.50 15.05 23.89
CA SER A 161 14.96 14.77 22.51
C SER A 161 15.08 16.00 21.60
N ALA A 162 14.29 17.05 21.85
CA ALA A 162 14.24 18.22 20.96
C ALA A 162 15.47 19.16 21.06
N ILE A 163 16.30 19.04 22.10
CA ILE A 163 17.51 19.88 22.27
C ILE A 163 18.76 19.24 21.65
N ALA A 164 18.75 17.94 21.35
CA ALA A 164 19.92 17.23 20.81
C ALA A 164 20.15 17.44 19.30
N ILE A 165 19.12 17.86 18.54
CA ILE A 165 19.20 17.87 17.06
C ILE A 165 19.70 19.21 16.49
N PHE A 166 19.49 20.34 17.17
CA PHE A 166 19.94 21.65 16.68
C PHE A 166 21.37 22.03 17.11
N GLY A 167 21.97 21.31 18.07
CA GLY A 167 23.32 21.61 18.56
C GLY A 167 24.46 21.07 17.70
N ALA A 168 24.23 20.03 16.89
CA ALA A 168 25.30 19.32 16.18
C ALA A 168 25.62 19.84 14.78
N SER A 169 24.67 20.52 14.11
CA SER A 169 24.86 21.01 12.74
C SER A 169 25.71 22.29 12.66
N ALA A 170 25.78 23.07 13.73
CA ALA A 170 26.60 24.30 13.77
C ALA A 170 28.11 24.04 13.90
N TRP A 171 28.53 22.90 14.45
CA TRP A 171 29.96 22.60 14.66
C TRP A 171 30.65 21.93 13.47
N LEU A 172 29.91 21.28 12.57
CA LEU A 172 30.49 20.61 11.41
C LEU A 172 30.78 21.55 10.22
N VAL A 173 30.09 22.69 10.11
CA VAL A 173 30.34 23.66 9.03
C VAL A 173 31.61 24.50 9.31
N GLY A 174 31.95 24.75 10.58
CA GLY A 174 33.14 25.53 10.95
C GLY A 174 34.48 24.81 10.72
N LEU A 175 34.52 23.49 10.80
CA LEU A 175 35.75 22.70 10.61
C LEU A 175 36.15 22.52 9.14
N ALA A 176 35.24 22.76 8.20
CA ALA A 176 35.52 22.61 6.78
C ALA A 176 36.13 23.87 6.13
N THR A 177 36.18 25.02 6.83
CA THR A 177 36.69 26.29 6.26
C THR A 177 38.12 26.65 6.71
N THR A 178 38.75 25.82 7.54
CA THR A 178 40.09 26.10 8.10
C THR A 178 41.15 25.04 7.78
N LEU A 179 40.87 24.12 6.86
CA LEU A 179 41.84 23.13 6.34
C LEU A 179 42.12 23.37 4.85
#